data_AF-A0A3S5CBY5-F1
#
_entry.id   AF-A0A3S5CBY5-F1
#
_cell.length_a   1.000
_cell.length_b   1.000
_cell.length_c   1.000
_cell.angle_alpha   90.00
_cell.angle_beta   90.00
_cell.angle_gamma   90.00
#
_symmetry.space_group_name_H-M   'P 1'
#
loop_
_entity.id
_entity.type
_entity.pdbx_description
1 polymer ?
#
loop_
_entity_poly.entity_id
_entity_poly.type
_entity_poly.pdbx_seq_one_letter_code
_entity_poly.pdbx_strand_id
1 'polypeptide(L)'
;WRTVDYWLSRAALNLRLVECVDLVGRTSEFARIFGIEFYHVLSRGSQYRVESLLLRSAHRANFLLVSPSVRQRASQLPPETIPLILEPMSGLYTDGPILVLDFQSLYPSIAIAYNYCYSTSLGRLSCISKGLDMHLFVSLWPS
;
A
#
# COMPACT_ATOMS: atom_id res chain seq x y z
N TRP A 1 -5.06 14.10 48.17
CA TRP A 1 -4.23 13.01 47.62
C TRP A 1 -4.89 12.27 46.45
N ARG A 2 -6.20 11.96 46.48
CA ARG A 2 -6.92 11.27 45.37
C ARG A 2 -6.69 11.84 43.95
N THR A 3 -6.64 13.15 43.79
CA THR A 3 -6.37 13.79 42.48
C THR A 3 -4.96 13.50 41.97
N VAL A 4 -3.97 13.47 42.87
CA VAL A 4 -2.58 13.16 42.53
C VAL A 4 -2.46 11.70 42.11
N ASP A 5 -3.09 10.78 42.84
CA ASP A 5 -3.09 9.35 42.52
C ASP A 5 -3.73 9.07 41.15
N TYR A 6 -4.79 9.80 40.80
CA TYR A 6 -5.44 9.70 39.49
C TYR A 6 -4.46 10.07 38.35
N TRP A 7 -3.77 11.21 38.46
CA TRP A 7 -2.81 11.64 37.45
C TRP A 7 -1.58 10.74 37.36
N LEU A 8 -1.07 10.25 38.50
CA LEU A 8 0.01 9.26 38.53
C LEU A 8 -0.39 7.97 37.82
N SER A 9 -1.60 7.47 38.10
CA SER A 9 -2.13 6.27 37.47
C SER A 9 -2.27 6.44 35.96
N ARG A 10 -2.75 7.60 35.48
CA ARG A 10 -2.83 7.89 34.04
C ARG A 10 -1.46 7.99 33.37
N ALA A 11 -0.50 8.66 34.00
CA ALA A 11 0.85 8.78 33.46
C ALA A 11 1.54 7.41 33.36
N ALA A 12 1.42 6.58 34.40
CA ALA A 12 1.94 5.21 34.40
C ALA A 12 1.27 4.34 33.32
N LEU A 13 -0.04 4.48 33.13
CA LEU A 13 -0.77 3.74 32.11
C LEU A 13 -0.34 4.16 30.69
N ASN A 14 -0.12 5.44 30.43
CA ASN A 14 0.39 5.92 29.14
C ASN A 14 1.78 5.35 28.83
N LEU A 15 2.69 5.34 29.82
CA LEU A 15 4.02 4.75 29.64
C LEU A 15 3.94 3.25 29.35
N ARG A 16 3.12 2.52 30.12
CA ARG A 16 2.88 1.09 29.89
C ARG A 16 2.29 0.82 28.51
N LEU A 17 1.38 1.66 28.01
CA LEU A 17 0.84 1.51 26.65
C LEU A 17 1.92 1.71 25.58
N VAL A 18 2.78 2.70 25.74
CA VAL A 18 3.91 2.95 24.83
C VAL A 18 4.86 1.75 24.79
N GLU A 19 5.14 1.14 25.95
CA GLU A 19 5.98 -0.05 26.08
C GLU A 19 5.29 -1.30 25.51
N CYS A 20 4.02 -1.57 25.87
CA CYS A 20 3.27 -2.74 25.42
C CYS A 20 3.12 -2.81 23.90
N VAL A 21 3.01 -1.66 23.23
CA VAL A 21 2.87 -1.60 21.76
C VAL A 21 4.24 -1.58 21.07
N ASP A 22 5.33 -1.47 21.83
CA ASP A 22 6.69 -1.19 21.36
C ASP A 22 6.69 -0.03 20.35
N LEU A 23 6.05 1.08 20.74
CA LEU A 23 5.82 2.20 19.83
C LEU A 23 7.15 2.76 19.31
N VAL A 24 8.15 2.91 20.18
CA VAL A 24 9.45 3.48 19.82
C VAL A 24 10.26 2.52 18.96
N GLY A 25 10.37 1.24 19.37
CA GLY A 25 11.14 0.23 18.63
C GLY A 25 10.59 0.02 17.22
N ARG A 26 9.28 -0.26 17.10
CA ARG A 26 8.63 -0.47 15.81
C ARG A 26 8.71 0.76 14.90
N THR A 27 8.54 1.96 15.46
CA THR A 27 8.64 3.19 14.66
C THR A 27 10.06 3.42 14.17
N SER A 28 11.08 3.13 14.99
CA SER A 28 12.50 3.19 14.59
C SER A 28 12.82 2.20 13.47
N GLU A 29 12.35 0.96 13.57
CA GLU A 29 12.56 -0.05 12.52
C GLU A 29 11.87 0.35 11.21
N PHE A 30 10.62 0.84 11.27
CA PHE A 30 9.96 1.36 10.08
C PHE A 30 10.69 2.56 9.47
N ALA A 31 11.22 3.47 10.28
CA ALA A 31 12.00 4.60 9.80
C ALA A 31 13.24 4.13 9.00
N ARG A 32 13.93 3.10 9.48
CA ARG A 32 15.08 2.48 8.79
C ARG A 32 14.68 1.76 7.51
N ILE A 33 13.61 0.96 7.54
CA ILE A 33 13.11 0.20 6.38
C ILE A 33 12.64 1.14 5.27
N PHE A 34 11.76 2.10 5.61
CA PHE A 34 11.24 3.04 4.64
C PHE A 34 12.24 4.14 4.30
N GLY A 35 13.31 4.33 5.08
CA GLY A 35 14.30 5.39 4.91
C GLY A 35 13.67 6.78 4.96
N ILE A 36 12.86 7.01 5.99
CA ILE A 36 12.18 8.28 6.29
C ILE A 36 12.42 8.66 7.75
N GLU A 37 12.15 9.91 8.10
CA GLU A 37 12.27 10.40 9.48
C GLU A 37 11.31 9.68 10.43
N PHE A 38 11.76 9.46 11.67
CA PHE A 38 10.98 8.80 12.72
C PHE A 38 9.57 9.40 12.88
N TYR A 39 9.48 10.73 12.95
CA TYR A 39 8.19 11.41 13.09
C TYR A 39 7.27 11.18 11.88
N HIS A 40 7.83 11.11 10.66
CA HIS A 40 7.06 10.86 9.45
C HIS A 40 6.48 9.44 9.37
N VAL A 41 7.05 8.47 10.07
CA VAL A 41 6.42 7.16 10.21
C VAL A 41 5.05 7.28 10.91
N LEU A 42 4.93 8.18 11.89
CA LEU A 42 3.69 8.38 12.65
C LEU A 42 2.72 9.35 11.98
N SER A 43 3.23 10.42 11.36
CA SER A 43 2.41 11.52 10.85
C SER A 43 2.06 11.41 9.35
N ARG A 44 2.83 10.67 8.55
CA ARG A 44 2.61 10.55 7.10
C ARG A 44 1.94 9.23 6.73
N GLY A 45 1.10 9.29 5.70
CA GLY A 45 0.35 8.14 5.19
C GLY A 45 1.20 7.10 4.47
N SER A 46 0.57 5.97 4.12
CA SER A 46 1.20 4.85 3.43
C SER A 46 1.81 5.23 2.08
N GLN A 47 1.18 6.15 1.32
CA GLN A 47 1.70 6.62 0.04
C GLN A 47 3.12 7.18 0.17
N TYR A 48 3.40 7.98 1.21
CA TYR A 48 4.73 8.54 1.45
C TYR A 48 5.80 7.45 1.66
N ARG A 49 5.42 6.34 2.30
CA ARG A 49 6.29 5.18 2.54
C ARG A 49 6.55 4.39 1.25
N VAL A 50 5.53 4.24 0.41
CA VAL A 50 5.67 3.57 -0.89
C VAL A 50 6.50 4.42 -1.86
N GLU A 51 6.22 5.72 -1.94
CA GLU A 51 6.96 6.65 -2.81
C GLU A 51 8.43 6.75 -2.43
N SER A 52 8.77 6.82 -1.13
CA SER A 52 10.16 6.84 -0.68
C SER A 52 10.94 5.57 -1.06
N LEU A 53 10.31 4.39 -0.93
CA LEU A 53 10.89 3.13 -1.40
C LEU A 53 11.04 3.10 -2.93
N LEU A 54 9.99 3.49 -3.66
CA LEU A 54 9.98 3.47 -5.12
C LEU A 54 11.00 4.45 -5.71
N LEU A 55 11.11 5.67 -5.19
CA LEU A 55 12.08 6.68 -5.60
C LEU A 55 13.52 6.16 -5.45
N ARG A 56 13.85 5.52 -4.32
CA ARG A 56 15.18 4.94 -4.11
C ARG A 56 15.47 3.82 -5.11
N SER A 57 14.51 2.92 -5.34
CA SER A 57 14.68 1.82 -6.30
C SER A 57 14.82 2.34 -7.73
N ALA A 58 13.99 3.31 -8.12
CA ALA A 58 14.03 3.96 -9.44
C ALA A 58 15.36 4.67 -9.67
N HIS A 59 15.82 5.47 -8.70
CA HIS A 59 17.11 6.17 -8.78
C HIS A 59 18.28 5.20 -8.99
N ARG A 60 18.33 4.07 -8.27
CA ARG A 60 19.37 3.05 -8.44
C ARG A 60 19.37 2.41 -9.83
N ALA A 61 18.21 2.34 -10.47
CA ALA A 61 18.03 1.80 -11.81
C ALA A 61 18.07 2.89 -12.92
N ASN A 62 18.45 4.13 -12.59
CA ASN A 62 18.46 5.28 -13.50
C ASN A 62 17.09 5.60 -14.15
N PHE A 63 15.99 5.35 -13.42
CA PHE A 63 14.65 5.76 -13.82
C PHE A 63 14.27 7.12 -13.26
N LEU A 64 13.40 7.82 -13.99
CA LEU A 64 12.71 9.03 -13.55
C LEU A 64 11.26 8.71 -13.23
N LEU A 65 10.79 9.13 -12.05
CA LEU A 65 9.38 9.00 -11.70
C LEU A 65 8.57 10.18 -12.24
N VAL A 66 7.35 9.89 -12.70
CA VAL A 66 6.39 10.90 -13.14
C VAL A 66 5.65 11.47 -11.94
N SER A 67 5.48 12.79 -11.90
CA SER A 67 4.67 13.49 -10.89
C SER A 67 3.43 14.09 -11.55
N PRO A 68 2.28 13.36 -11.57
CA PRO A 68 1.10 13.84 -12.24
C PRO A 68 0.44 15.00 -11.50
N SER A 69 -0.06 15.96 -12.27
CA SER A 69 -0.86 17.06 -11.73
C SER A 69 -2.24 16.57 -11.26
N VAL A 70 -2.91 17.41 -10.46
CA VAL A 70 -4.27 17.13 -9.99
C VAL A 70 -5.25 16.94 -11.16
N ARG A 71 -5.08 17.72 -12.24
CA ARG A 71 -5.92 17.62 -13.44
C ARG A 71 -5.74 16.27 -14.13
N GLN A 72 -4.48 15.84 -14.30
CA GLN A 72 -4.14 14.57 -14.92
C GLN A 72 -4.66 13.37 -14.10
N ARG A 73 -4.63 13.45 -12.76
CA ARG A 73 -5.24 12.42 -11.92
C ARG A 73 -6.77 12.41 -11.99
N ALA A 74 -7.40 13.56 -12.21
CA ALA A 74 -8.85 13.63 -12.33
C ALA A 74 -9.35 13.08 -13.67
N SER A 75 -8.54 13.14 -14.74
CA SER A 75 -8.84 12.59 -16.06
C SER A 75 -8.45 11.12 -16.23
N GLN A 76 -7.93 10.45 -15.19
CA GLN A 76 -7.57 9.04 -15.27
C GLN A 76 -8.81 8.14 -15.45
N LEU A 77 -8.65 7.06 -16.21
CA LEU A 77 -9.71 6.07 -16.39
C LEU A 77 -10.07 5.42 -15.04
N PRO A 78 -11.37 5.20 -14.76
CA PRO A 78 -11.77 4.52 -13.54
C PRO A 78 -11.34 3.04 -13.58
N PRO A 79 -11.14 2.41 -12.41
CA PRO A 79 -10.91 0.96 -12.35
C PRO A 79 -12.08 0.18 -12.96
N GLU A 80 -11.79 -0.72 -13.90
CA GLU A 80 -12.82 -1.49 -14.62
C GLU A 80 -13.12 -2.85 -13.94
N THR A 81 -12.20 -3.37 -13.13
CA THR A 81 -12.28 -4.71 -12.53
C THR A 81 -12.66 -4.65 -11.06
N ILE A 82 -13.58 -5.52 -10.64
CA ILE A 82 -14.00 -5.70 -9.24
C ILE A 82 -13.51 -7.06 -8.70
N PRO A 83 -13.27 -7.18 -7.38
CA PRO A 83 -12.95 -8.46 -6.77
C PRO A 83 -14.13 -9.44 -6.87
N LEU A 84 -13.82 -10.74 -6.94
CA LEU A 84 -14.83 -11.79 -6.86
C LEU A 84 -15.23 -12.00 -5.39
N ILE A 85 -16.53 -11.87 -5.12
CA ILE A 85 -17.14 -12.20 -3.83
C ILE A 85 -18.17 -13.30 -4.11
N LEU A 86 -17.97 -14.47 -3.51
CA LEU A 86 -18.89 -15.58 -3.63
C LEU A 86 -20.07 -15.40 -2.67
N GLU A 87 -21.27 -15.70 -3.15
CA GLU A 87 -22.47 -15.71 -2.32
C GLU A 87 -22.38 -16.82 -1.27
N PRO A 88 -22.47 -16.51 0.04
CA PRO A 88 -22.38 -17.53 1.08
C PRO A 88 -23.68 -18.34 1.16
N MET A 89 -23.55 -19.65 1.37
CA MET A 89 -24.70 -20.49 1.73
C MET A 89 -25.05 -20.24 3.19
N SER A 90 -26.21 -19.64 3.45
CA SER A 90 -26.64 -19.36 4.82
C SER A 90 -27.17 -20.62 5.50
N GLY A 91 -26.67 -20.93 6.70
CA GLY A 91 -27.13 -22.07 7.47
C GLY A 91 -26.20 -22.40 8.65
N LEU A 92 -26.61 -23.37 9.46
CA LEU A 92 -25.78 -23.99 10.48
C LEU A 92 -25.13 -25.24 9.89
N TYR A 93 -23.81 -25.32 9.90
CA TYR A 93 -23.07 -26.47 9.40
C TYR A 93 -22.80 -27.46 10.54
N THR A 94 -23.60 -28.53 10.61
CA THR A 94 -23.46 -29.59 11.62
C THR A 94 -22.79 -30.86 11.10
N ASP A 95 -22.74 -31.03 9.79
CA ASP A 95 -22.39 -32.32 9.16
C ASP A 95 -20.86 -32.57 9.08
N GLY A 96 -20.04 -31.59 9.48
CA GLY A 96 -18.59 -31.71 9.51
C GLY A 96 -17.85 -30.38 9.66
N PRO A 97 -16.50 -30.41 9.81
CA PRO A 97 -15.68 -29.20 9.90
C PRO A 97 -15.64 -28.44 8.57
N ILE A 98 -15.56 -27.10 8.65
CA ILE A 98 -15.40 -26.23 7.48
C ILE A 98 -13.91 -25.88 7.34
N LEU A 99 -13.34 -26.18 6.17
CA LEU A 99 -11.97 -25.78 5.85
C LEU A 99 -11.95 -24.34 5.33
N VAL A 100 -11.11 -23.51 5.94
CA VAL A 100 -10.87 -22.13 5.50
C VAL A 100 -9.50 -22.07 4.84
N LEU A 101 -9.49 -21.72 3.55
CA LEU A 101 -8.27 -21.56 2.76
C LEU A 101 -8.10 -20.08 2.42
N ASP A 102 -6.89 -19.57 2.61
CA ASP A 102 -6.53 -18.19 2.24
C ASP A 102 -5.15 -18.18 1.56
N PHE A 103 -4.96 -17.23 0.66
CA PHE A 103 -3.67 -17.01 0.00
C PHE A 103 -2.79 -16.12 0.86
N GLN A 104 -1.57 -16.58 1.17
CA GLN A 104 -0.59 -15.73 1.83
C GLN A 104 -0.12 -14.63 0.87
N SER A 105 -0.49 -13.38 1.15
CA SER A 105 -0.10 -12.20 0.35
C SER A 105 -0.52 -12.28 -1.13
N LEU A 106 -1.82 -12.46 -1.40
CA LEU A 106 -2.37 -12.62 -2.75
C LEU A 106 -1.85 -11.60 -3.78
N TYR A 107 -2.07 -10.29 -3.56
CA TYR A 107 -1.71 -9.26 -4.55
C TYR A 107 -0.20 -9.09 -4.75
N PRO A 108 0.64 -9.02 -3.69
CA PRO A 108 2.09 -9.01 -3.87
C PRO A 108 2.61 -10.22 -4.67
N SER A 109 2.09 -11.41 -4.38
CA SER A 109 2.48 -12.64 -5.07
C SER A 109 2.11 -12.60 -6.55
N ILE A 110 0.90 -12.12 -6.90
CA ILE A 110 0.49 -11.92 -8.31
C ILE A 110 1.41 -10.90 -9.00
N ALA A 111 1.69 -9.76 -8.37
CA ALA A 111 2.52 -8.72 -8.98
C ALA A 111 3.92 -9.23 -9.32
N ILE A 112 4.52 -10.05 -8.44
CA ILE A 112 5.83 -10.66 -8.66
C ILE A 112 5.75 -11.74 -9.75
N ALA A 113 4.79 -12.66 -9.65
CA ALA A 113 4.68 -13.81 -10.56
C ALA A 113 4.44 -13.40 -12.02
N TYR A 114 3.68 -12.32 -12.24
CA TYR A 114 3.34 -11.83 -13.57
C TYR A 114 4.13 -10.58 -13.97
N ASN A 115 5.17 -10.21 -13.21
CA ASN A 115 6.04 -9.07 -13.49
C ASN A 115 5.26 -7.76 -13.71
N TYR A 116 4.27 -7.50 -12.86
CA TYR A 116 3.48 -6.26 -12.91
C TYR A 116 4.26 -5.11 -12.28
N CYS A 117 4.71 -4.19 -13.13
CA CYS A 117 5.42 -2.99 -12.73
C CYS A 117 5.12 -1.84 -13.70
N TYR A 118 5.29 -0.60 -13.24
CA TYR A 118 5.26 0.57 -14.12
C TYR A 118 6.30 0.48 -15.25
N SER A 119 7.45 -0.14 -14.99
CA SER A 119 8.54 -0.29 -15.97
C SER A 119 8.30 -1.39 -17.02
N THR A 120 7.34 -2.28 -16.81
CA THR A 120 7.05 -3.43 -17.68
C THR A 120 5.69 -3.29 -18.38
N SER A 121 4.96 -2.23 -18.09
CA SER A 121 3.70 -1.92 -18.72
C SER A 121 3.94 -1.36 -20.13
N LEU A 122 3.36 -1.98 -21.16
CA LEU A 122 3.53 -1.59 -22.58
C LEU A 122 2.28 -0.92 -23.18
N GLY A 123 1.15 -1.02 -22.49
CA GLY A 123 -0.12 -0.40 -22.88
C GLY A 123 -1.19 -1.43 -23.19
N ARG A 124 -2.39 -0.96 -23.55
CA ARG A 124 -3.50 -1.86 -23.91
C ARG A 124 -3.24 -2.50 -25.27
N LEU A 125 -3.45 -3.81 -25.38
CA LEU A 125 -3.27 -4.56 -26.62
C LEU A 125 -4.07 -3.96 -27.80
N SER A 126 -5.27 -3.44 -27.54
CA SER A 126 -6.12 -2.79 -28.53
C SER A 126 -5.55 -1.47 -29.08
N CYS A 127 -4.66 -0.82 -28.34
CA CYS A 127 -3.94 0.38 -28.77
C CYS A 127 -2.68 0.00 -29.56
N ILE A 128 -1.93 -1.00 -29.08
CA ILE A 128 -0.70 -1.50 -29.71
C ILE A 128 -1.00 -2.07 -31.11
N SER A 129 -2.08 -2.85 -31.26
CA SER A 129 -2.45 -3.47 -32.54
C SER A 129 -2.83 -2.46 -33.64
N LYS A 130 -3.16 -1.22 -33.26
CA LYS A 130 -3.51 -0.14 -34.19
C LYS A 130 -2.32 0.72 -34.62
N GLY A 131 -1.10 0.39 -34.19
CA GLY A 131 0.11 1.15 -34.53
C GLY A 131 0.13 2.57 -33.97
N LEU A 132 -0.71 2.88 -32.96
CA LEU A 132 -0.58 4.13 -32.22
C LEU A 132 0.71 4.06 -31.39
N ASP A 133 1.62 4.99 -31.69
CA ASP A 133 3.00 5.05 -31.19
C ASP A 133 3.16 4.75 -29.69
N MET A 134 4.22 4.02 -29.34
CA MET A 134 4.67 3.79 -27.96
C MET A 134 5.01 5.08 -27.19
N HIS A 135 5.11 6.22 -27.87
CA HIS A 135 5.19 7.55 -27.24
C HIS A 135 3.92 7.92 -26.45
N LEU A 136 2.83 7.18 -26.62
CA LEU A 136 1.62 7.30 -25.80
C LEU A 136 1.78 6.79 -24.37
N PHE A 137 2.90 6.16 -23.99
CA PHE A 137 3.07 5.75 -22.59
C PHE A 137 3.11 6.96 -21.62
N VAL A 138 3.60 8.11 -22.10
CA VAL A 138 3.59 9.37 -21.35
C VAL A 138 2.30 10.17 -21.56
N SER A 139 1.58 9.97 -22.67
CA SER A 139 0.33 10.71 -22.96
C SER A 139 -0.98 9.96 -22.66
N LEU A 140 -0.90 8.66 -22.29
CA LEU A 140 -2.00 7.88 -21.70
C LEU A 140 -1.97 7.86 -20.17
N TRP A 141 -0.90 8.38 -19.56
CA TRP A 141 -1.01 8.99 -18.24
C TRP A 141 -1.47 10.43 -18.50
N PRO A 142 -2.68 10.84 -18.07
CA PRO A 142 -3.48 11.78 -18.84
C PRO A 142 -2.80 13.12 -18.98
N SER A 143 -3.05 13.83 -20.08
CA SER A 143 -3.00 15.30 -20.10
C SER A 143 -4.07 15.88 -19.16
#